data_AF-A9MEX2-F1
#
_entry.id   AF-A9MEX2-F1
#
_cell.length_a   1.000
_cell.length_b   1.000
_cell.length_c   1.000
_cell.angle_alpha   90.00
_cell.angle_beta   90.00
_cell.angle_gamma   90.00
#
_symmetry.space_group_name_H-M   'P 1'
#
loop_
_entity.id
_entity.type
_entity.pdbx_description
1 polymer ?
#
loop_
_entity_poly.entity_id
_entity_poly.type
_entity_poly.pdbx_seq_one_letter_code
_entity_poly.pdbx_strand_id
1 'polypeptide(L)'
;MEERIIADLNDTRIKRQGLSLSGGDPLHPQNVPDILKLVLRIREECPGKDIWVWTGYKMAELNAAQMQVVDLINVLVDGKFMQDLKDPMLIWRGSSNQVVHYLR
;
A
#
# COMPACT_ATOMS: atom_id res chain seq x y z
N MET A 1 12.18 9.78 -9.14
CA MET A 1 11.91 8.46 -8.54
C MET A 1 10.69 7.81 -9.18
N GLU A 2 9.53 8.49 -9.26
CA GLU A 2 8.30 7.99 -9.89
C GLU A 2 8.52 7.35 -11.28
N GLU A 3 9.22 8.04 -12.18
CA GLU A 3 9.52 7.54 -13.54
C GLU A 3 10.17 6.16 -13.55
N ARG A 4 11.12 5.95 -12.63
CA ARG A 4 11.82 4.67 -12.52
C ARG A 4 10.89 3.56 -12.03
N ILE A 5 10.02 3.87 -11.07
CA ILE A 5 9.04 2.91 -10.56
C ILE A 5 8.11 2.47 -11.68
N ILE A 6 7.59 3.41 -12.47
CA ILE A 6 6.67 3.13 -13.59
C ILE A 6 7.39 2.32 -14.67
N ALA A 7 8.60 2.72 -15.05
CA ALA A 7 9.41 1.98 -16.02
C ALA A 7 9.67 0.54 -15.55
N ASP A 8 10.00 0.34 -14.27
CA ASP A 8 10.22 -0.98 -13.68
C ASP A 8 8.91 -1.80 -13.68
N LEU A 9 7.77 -1.21 -13.30
CA LEU A 9 6.48 -1.92 -13.31
C LEU A 9 6.09 -2.38 -14.72
N ASN A 10 6.40 -1.59 -15.75
CA ASN A 10 6.11 -1.89 -17.14
C ASN A 10 7.18 -2.73 -17.86
N ASP A 11 8.31 -3.02 -17.22
CA ASP A 11 9.36 -3.84 -17.83
C ASP A 11 8.86 -5.27 -18.06
N THR A 12 8.69 -5.64 -19.32
CA THR A 12 8.18 -6.96 -19.72
C THR A 12 9.23 -8.06 -19.59
N ARG A 13 10.51 -7.71 -19.47
CA ARG A 13 11.60 -8.68 -19.27
C ARG A 13 11.58 -9.27 -17.87
N ILE A 14 11.17 -8.48 -16.88
CA ILE A 14 11.01 -8.89 -15.49
C ILE A 14 9.57 -8.63 -15.07
N LYS A 15 8.75 -9.69 -15.11
CA LYS A 15 7.34 -9.58 -14.71
C LYS A 15 7.23 -9.24 -13.23
N ARG A 16 6.70 -8.05 -12.95
CA ARG A 16 6.32 -7.60 -11.62
C ARG A 16 4.80 -7.66 -11.48
N GLN A 17 4.30 -8.17 -10.36
CA GLN A 17 2.86 -8.21 -10.09
C GLN A 17 2.31 -6.80 -9.85
N GLY A 18 3.03 -6.00 -9.08
CA GLY A 18 2.63 -4.62 -8.77
C GLY A 18 3.57 -3.95 -7.78
N LEU A 19 3.03 -3.02 -6.99
CA LEU A 19 3.77 -2.20 -6.05
C LEU A 19 3.34 -2.44 -4.60
N SER A 20 4.32 -2.56 -3.70
CA SER A 20 4.10 -2.57 -2.25
C SER A 20 4.64 -1.29 -1.63
N LEU A 21 3.77 -0.54 -0.96
CA LEU A 21 4.09 0.67 -0.20
C LEU A 21 4.14 0.33 1.29
N SER A 22 5.32 0.48 1.90
CA SER A 22 5.58 0.18 3.31
C SER A 22 6.68 1.10 3.87
N GLY A 23 6.96 1.05 5.18
CA GLY A 23 8.01 1.84 5.81
C GLY A 23 7.47 2.99 6.66
N GLY A 24 7.95 4.23 6.44
CA GLY A 24 7.62 5.47 7.19
C GLY A 24 6.16 5.96 7.11
N ASP A 25 5.21 5.02 7.04
CA ASP A 25 3.77 5.10 6.86
C ASP A 25 3.32 5.86 5.59
N PRO A 26 2.91 5.14 4.53
CA PRO A 26 2.38 5.76 3.31
C PRO A 26 1.16 6.66 3.55
N LEU A 27 0.36 6.37 4.58
CA LEU A 27 -0.84 7.14 4.91
C LEU A 27 -0.57 8.22 5.97
N HIS A 28 0.68 8.47 6.36
CA HIS A 28 0.99 9.64 7.17
C HIS A 28 0.53 10.92 6.44
N PRO A 29 -0.15 11.88 7.09
CA PRO A 29 -0.76 13.02 6.40
C PRO A 29 0.20 13.83 5.51
N GLN A 30 1.48 13.88 5.85
CA GLN A 30 2.51 14.56 5.05
C GLN A 30 2.91 13.77 3.78
N ASN A 31 2.76 12.44 3.79
CA ASN A 31 3.09 11.56 2.68
C ASN A 31 1.91 11.38 1.71
N VAL A 32 0.68 11.54 2.21
CA VAL A 32 -0.56 11.31 1.42
C VAL A 32 -0.56 12.03 0.06
N PRO A 33 -0.17 13.30 -0.07
CA PRO A 33 -0.17 13.97 -1.38
C PRO A 33 0.73 13.29 -2.41
N ASP A 34 1.94 12.91 -2.02
CA ASP A 34 2.91 12.26 -2.90
C ASP A 34 2.51 10.81 -3.22
N ILE A 35 1.98 10.10 -2.23
CA ILE A 35 1.48 8.73 -2.41
C ILE A 35 0.27 8.72 -3.33
N LEU A 36 -0.68 9.65 -3.15
CA LEU A 36 -1.85 9.77 -4.02
C LEU A 36 -1.44 10.03 -5.47
N LYS A 37 -0.51 10.97 -5.68
CA LYS A 37 0.04 11.27 -7.01
C LYS A 37 0.67 10.02 -7.65
N LEU A 38 1.50 9.29 -6.92
CA LEU A 38 2.14 8.07 -7.42
C LEU A 38 1.11 6.98 -7.78
N VAL A 39 0.13 6.74 -6.91
CA VAL A 39 -0.88 5.70 -7.09
C VAL A 39 -1.77 6.01 -8.30
N LEU A 40 -2.15 7.27 -8.51
CA LEU A 40 -2.89 7.71 -9.71
C LEU A 40 -2.12 7.38 -10.98
N ARG A 41 -0.83 7.76 -11.03
CA ARG A 41 0.04 7.46 -12.18
C ARG A 41 0.16 5.97 -12.46
N ILE A 42 0.34 5.15 -11.43
CA ILE A 42 0.43 3.69 -11.61
C ILE A 42 -0.87 3.13 -12.17
N ARG A 43 -2.04 3.63 -11.73
CA ARG A 43 -3.33 3.19 -12.27
C ARG A 43 -3.52 3.55 -13.73
N GLU A 44 -3.01 4.70 -14.15
CA GLU A 44 -3.09 5.17 -15.53
C GLU A 44 -2.05 4.47 -16.44
N GLU A 45 -0.80 4.38 -15.97
CA GLU A 45 0.35 4.01 -16.81
C GLU A 45 0.74 2.52 -16.70
N CYS A 46 0.30 1.82 -15.65
CA CYS A 46 0.68 0.42 -15.38
C CYS A 46 -0.55 -0.49 -15.25
N PRO A 47 -1.27 -0.77 -16.36
CA PRO A 47 -2.51 -1.54 -16.32
C PRO A 47 -2.28 -2.96 -15.77
N GLY A 48 -3.21 -3.41 -14.94
CA GLY A 48 -3.18 -4.75 -14.34
C GLY A 48 -2.20 -4.91 -13.17
N LYS A 49 -1.52 -3.85 -12.72
CA LYS A 49 -0.69 -3.89 -11.52
C LYS A 49 -1.51 -3.73 -10.26
N ASP A 50 -1.22 -4.55 -9.26
CA ASP A 50 -1.80 -4.39 -7.93
C ASP A 50 -0.99 -3.41 -7.06
N ILE A 51 -1.67 -2.78 -6.12
CA ILE A 51 -1.02 -1.88 -5.16
C ILE A 51 -1.38 -2.32 -3.75
N TRP A 52 -0.36 -2.59 -2.95
CA TRP A 52 -0.47 -2.99 -1.55
C TRP A 52 0.06 -1.88 -0.66
N VAL A 53 -0.63 -1.62 0.45
CA VAL A 53 -0.22 -0.61 1.43
C VAL A 53 -0.23 -1.20 2.83
N TRP A 54 0.86 -1.01 3.56
CA TRP A 54 0.93 -1.27 5.00
C TRP A 54 0.92 0.05 5.76
N THR A 55 0.06 0.17 6.76
CA THR A 55 -0.08 1.37 7.58
C THR A 55 -0.25 1.02 9.06
N GLY A 56 0.19 1.92 9.95
CA GLY A 56 -0.04 1.81 11.38
C GLY A 56 -1.44 2.28 11.82
N TYR A 57 -2.16 3.01 10.96
CA TYR A 57 -3.53 3.44 11.21
C TYR A 57 -4.50 2.28 11.02
N LYS A 58 -5.66 2.33 11.67
CA LYS A 58 -6.79 1.46 11.32
C LYS A 58 -7.61 2.11 10.21
N MET A 59 -8.23 1.31 9.34
CA MET A 59 -9.07 1.82 8.26
C MET A 59 -10.17 2.78 8.76
N ALA A 60 -10.75 2.49 9.93
CA ALA A 60 -11.78 3.32 10.56
C ALA A 60 -11.28 4.68 11.08
N GLU A 61 -9.96 4.88 11.19
CA GLU A 61 -9.33 6.11 11.67
C GLU A 61 -8.91 7.03 10.52
N LEU A 62 -9.01 6.56 9.28
CA LEU A 62 -8.56 7.30 8.10
C LEU A 62 -9.51 8.45 7.76
N ASN A 63 -8.93 9.61 7.48
CA ASN A 63 -9.67 10.78 7.01
C ASN A 63 -9.93 10.71 5.50
N ALA A 64 -10.72 11.66 4.99
CA ALA A 64 -11.09 11.70 3.58
C ALA A 64 -9.89 11.74 2.61
N ALA A 65 -8.80 12.42 2.95
CA ALA A 65 -7.62 12.49 2.08
C ALA A 65 -6.87 11.15 2.03
N GLN A 66 -6.76 10.46 3.17
CA GLN A 66 -6.19 9.11 3.21
C GLN A 66 -7.08 8.11 2.46
N MET A 67 -8.40 8.24 2.59
CA MET A 67 -9.36 7.38 1.89
C MET A 67 -9.25 7.50 0.36
N GLN A 68 -8.91 8.67 -0.19
CA GLN A 68 -8.64 8.82 -1.62
C GLN A 68 -7.51 7.89 -2.11
N VAL A 69 -6.49 7.64 -1.28
CA VAL A 69 -5.45 6.66 -1.60
C VAL A 69 -6.01 5.25 -1.51
N VAL A 70 -6.76 4.95 -0.44
CA VAL A 70 -7.37 3.62 -0.21
C VAL A 70 -8.29 3.21 -1.35
N ASP A 71 -9.07 4.15 -1.89
CA ASP A 71 -9.96 3.93 -3.04
C ASP A 71 -9.20 3.59 -4.33
N LEU A 72 -7.87 3.74 -4.35
CA LEU A 72 -7.02 3.48 -5.50
C LEU A 72 -6.05 2.30 -5.31
N ILE A 73 -6.04 1.60 -4.17
CA ILE A 73 -5.18 0.41 -3.93
C ILE A 73 -5.96 -0.92 -3.88
N ASN A 74 -5.26 -2.05 -4.03
CA ASN A 74 -5.87 -3.38 -4.01
C ASN A 74 -5.97 -3.96 -2.61
N VAL A 75 -4.91 -3.82 -1.81
CA VAL A 75 -4.84 -4.40 -0.47
C VAL A 75 -4.35 -3.36 0.52
N LEU A 76 -5.07 -3.21 1.63
CA LEU A 76 -4.66 -2.44 2.79
C LEU A 76 -4.38 -3.40 3.95
N VAL A 77 -3.18 -3.35 4.52
CA VAL A 77 -2.85 -4.00 5.78
C VAL A 77 -2.77 -2.92 6.84
N ASP A 78 -3.76 -2.93 7.74
CA ASP A 78 -3.95 -1.87 8.73
C ASP A 78 -3.46 -2.28 10.14
N GLY A 79 -3.24 -1.28 11.00
CA GLY A 79 -2.85 -1.46 12.39
C GLY A 79 -1.34 -1.50 12.64
N LYS A 80 -0.94 -0.93 13.79
CA LYS A 80 0.46 -0.94 14.25
C LYS A 80 0.97 -2.35 14.47
N PHE A 81 2.23 -2.57 14.12
CA PHE A 81 2.94 -3.79 14.51
C PHE A 81 3.11 -3.85 16.03
N MET A 82 2.77 -4.98 16.64
CA MET A 82 2.91 -5.22 18.08
C MET A 82 3.79 -6.45 18.32
N GLN A 83 4.93 -6.24 18.99
CA GLN A 83 5.91 -7.30 19.25
C GLN A 83 5.32 -8.45 20.07
N ASP A 84 4.45 -8.15 21.05
CA ASP A 84 3.80 -9.16 21.90
C ASP A 84 2.80 -10.05 21.15
N LEU A 85 2.32 -9.55 19.99
CA LEU A 85 1.38 -10.25 19.12
C LEU A 85 2.06 -10.76 17.84
N LYS A 86 3.39 -10.73 17.80
CA LYS A 86 4.18 -11.16 16.65
C LYS A 86 3.96 -12.64 16.42
N ASP A 87 3.61 -12.99 15.19
CA ASP A 87 3.50 -14.38 14.77
C ASP A 87 4.02 -14.52 13.31
N PRO A 88 5.15 -15.24 13.10
CA PRO A 88 5.75 -15.39 11.78
C PRO A 88 4.94 -16.29 10.83
N MET A 89 3.93 -17.00 11.33
CA MET A 89 3.03 -17.80 10.48
C MET A 89 1.93 -16.95 9.84
N LEU A 90 1.76 -15.70 10.27
CA LEU A 90 0.76 -14.80 9.71
C LEU A 90 1.15 -14.37 8.30
N ILE A 91 0.23 -14.56 7.37
CA ILE A 91 0.43 -14.17 5.97
C ILE A 91 0.19 -12.67 5.82
N TRP A 92 1.13 -11.97 5.19
CA TRP A 92 1.09 -10.53 4.85
C TRP A 92 1.12 -9.54 6.02
N ARG A 93 1.20 -9.99 7.26
CA ARG A 93 1.22 -9.13 8.46
C ARG A 93 2.19 -9.66 9.50
N GLY A 94 2.70 -8.76 10.33
CA GLY A 94 3.69 -9.09 11.36
C GLY A 94 3.07 -9.46 12.71
N SER A 95 1.87 -8.94 13.01
CA SER A 95 1.20 -9.18 14.28
C SER A 95 -0.30 -9.44 14.13
N SER A 96 -0.88 -10.22 15.04
CA SER A 96 -2.26 -10.73 14.92
C SER A 96 -3.35 -9.65 15.00
N ASN A 97 -3.02 -8.47 15.55
CA ASN A 97 -3.92 -7.32 15.60
C ASN A 97 -4.07 -6.57 14.26
N GLN A 98 -3.20 -6.83 13.28
CA GLN A 98 -3.27 -6.18 11.98
C GLN A 98 -4.32 -6.84 11.11
N VAL A 99 -5.09 -6.08 10.32
CA VAL A 99 -6.15 -6.62 9.46
C VAL A 99 -5.78 -6.45 7.99
N VAL A 100 -5.98 -7.50 7.20
CA VAL A 100 -5.78 -7.47 5.74
C VAL A 100 -7.14 -7.23 5.10
N HIS A 101 -7.26 -6.12 4.38
CA HIS A 101 -8.46 -5.72 3.63
C HIS A 101 -8.21 -5.89 2.14
N TYR A 102 -8.94 -6.80 1.50
CA TYR A 102 -8.93 -6.98 0.04
C TYR A 102 -10.03 -6.11 -0.56
N LEU A 103 -9.64 -5.07 -1.30
CA LEU A 103 -10.55 -4.01 -1.74
C LEU A 103 -11.04 -4.21 -3.18
N ARG A 104 -10.27 -4.91 -4.02
CA ARG A 104 -10.62 -5.25 -5.41
C ARG A 104 -9.76 -6.40 -5.93
#